data_AF-A0A5Q4FJL3-F1
#
_entry.id   AF-A0A5Q4FJL3-F1
#
_cell.length_a   1.000
_cell.length_b   1.000
_cell.length_c   1.000
_cell.angle_alpha   90.00
_cell.angle_beta   90.00
_cell.angle_gamma   90.00
#
_symmetry.space_group_name_H-M   'P 1'
#
loop_
_entity.id
_entity.type
_entity.pdbx_description
1 polymer ?
#
loop_
_entity_poly.entity_id
_entity_poly.type
_entity_poly.pdbx_seq_one_letter_code
_entity_poly.pdbx_strand_id
1 'polypeptide(L)'
;MTLFSNHKWWWTLLLSATIAVSVVTSYEVTAVNMLYSVAGHFAFAIGVAAIPWLVYRLAGHPLTTEQMMATITVAWLILAVANLLVIP
;
A
#
# COMPACT_ATOMS: atom_id res chain seq x y z
N MET A 1 1.27 10.62 -15.59
CA MET A 1 1.46 9.62 -14.50
C MET A 1 1.17 8.22 -15.05
N THR A 2 2.19 7.51 -15.51
CA THR A 2 2.09 6.15 -16.08
C THR A 2 1.72 5.08 -15.05
N LEU A 3 2.05 5.29 -13.77
CA LEU A 3 1.78 4.38 -12.66
C LEU A 3 0.27 4.12 -12.44
N PHE A 4 -0.56 5.17 -12.44
CA PHE A 4 -1.99 5.04 -12.16
C PHE A 4 -2.80 4.55 -13.38
N SER A 5 -2.39 4.94 -14.59
CA SER A 5 -3.18 4.68 -15.79
C SER A 5 -2.84 3.35 -16.48
N ASN A 6 -1.58 2.89 -16.41
CA ASN A 6 -1.13 1.69 -17.14
C ASN A 6 -1.10 0.40 -16.29
N HIS A 7 -1.26 0.50 -14.97
CA HIS A 7 -1.08 -0.62 -14.04
C HIS A 7 -2.35 -0.93 -13.25
N LYS A 8 -3.50 -0.84 -13.94
CA LYS A 8 -4.83 -1.03 -13.33
C LYS A 8 -4.96 -2.39 -12.62
N TRP A 9 -4.45 -3.46 -13.23
CA TRP A 9 -4.48 -4.80 -12.63
C TRP A 9 -3.70 -4.88 -11.33
N TRP A 10 -2.55 -4.23 -11.24
CA TRP A 10 -1.78 -4.19 -10.00
C TRP A 10 -2.53 -3.43 -8.89
N TRP A 11 -3.12 -2.28 -9.20
CA TRP A 11 -3.95 -1.55 -8.23
C TRP A 11 -5.17 -2.37 -7.78
N THR A 12 -5.84 -3.06 -8.71
CA THR A 12 -6.96 -3.95 -8.37
C THR A 12 -6.52 -5.08 -7.46
N LEU A 13 -5.38 -5.72 -7.74
CA LEU A 13 -4.84 -6.79 -6.88
C LEU A 13 -4.48 -6.27 -5.49
N LEU A 14 -3.81 -5.10 -5.42
CA LEU A 14 -3.43 -4.47 -4.16
C LEU A 14 -4.67 -4.09 -3.34
N LEU A 15 -5.72 -3.58 -3.99
CA LEU A 15 -7.01 -3.27 -3.35
C LEU A 15 -7.69 -4.53 -2.81
N SER A 16 -7.82 -5.58 -3.62
CA SER A 16 -8.42 -6.85 -3.20
C SER A 16 -7.69 -7.46 -2.02
N ALA A 17 -6.35 -7.47 -2.07
CA ALA A 17 -5.52 -7.95 -0.96
C ALA A 17 -5.70 -7.08 0.29
N THR A 18 -5.78 -5.75 0.14
CA THR A 18 -6.04 -4.85 1.26
C THR A 18 -7.38 -5.12 1.90
N ILE A 19 -8.44 -5.29 1.10
CA ILE A 19 -9.77 -5.63 1.61
C ILE A 19 -9.72 -6.95 2.38
N ALA A 20 -9.05 -7.97 1.85
CA ALA A 20 -8.91 -9.27 2.53
C ALA A 20 -8.20 -9.13 3.89
N VAL A 21 -7.05 -8.44 3.93
CA VAL A 21 -6.32 -8.19 5.18
C VAL A 21 -7.18 -7.39 6.16
N SER A 22 -7.83 -6.32 5.70
CA SER A 22 -8.71 -5.49 6.52
C SER A 22 -9.88 -6.28 7.11
N VAL A 23 -10.49 -7.22 6.37
CA VAL A 23 -11.55 -8.08 6.91
C VAL A 23 -10.99 -9.00 8.00
N VAL A 24 -9.82 -9.59 7.78
CA VAL A 24 -9.20 -10.54 8.73
C VAL A 24 -8.72 -9.85 10.00
N THR A 25 -8.24 -8.62 9.92
CA THR A 25 -7.67 -7.88 11.06
C THR A 25 -8.68 -6.98 11.79
N SER A 26 -9.91 -6.86 11.30
CA SER A 26 -10.93 -6.01 11.93
C SER A 26 -11.75 -6.76 12.96
N TYR A 27 -11.87 -6.19 14.17
CA TYR A 27 -12.79 -6.67 15.21
C TYR A 27 -14.26 -6.53 14.83
N GLU A 28 -14.60 -5.43 14.15
CA GLU A 28 -15.95 -5.15 13.68
C GLU A 28 -15.94 -4.77 12.20
N VAL A 29 -16.53 -5.64 11.38
CA VAL A 29 -16.64 -5.44 9.93
C VAL A 29 -17.82 -4.51 9.62
N THR A 30 -17.59 -3.20 9.73
CA THR A 30 -18.51 -2.16 9.27
C THR A 30 -17.96 -1.47 8.03
N ALA A 31 -18.84 -0.91 7.19
CA ALA A 31 -18.41 -0.21 5.97
C ALA A 31 -17.45 0.96 6.27
N VAL A 32 -17.67 1.67 7.37
CA VAL A 32 -16.84 2.80 7.81
C VAL A 32 -15.47 2.31 8.29
N ASN A 33 -15.41 1.28 9.13
CA ASN A 33 -14.14 0.71 9.59
C ASN A 33 -13.32 0.13 8.43
N MET A 34 -13.98 -0.56 7.50
CA MET A 34 -13.35 -1.09 6.29
C MET A 34 -12.77 0.04 5.43
N LEU A 35 -13.52 1.14 5.24
CA LEU A 35 -13.02 2.29 4.48
C LEU A 35 -11.78 2.89 5.15
N TYR A 36 -11.80 3.10 6.46
CA TYR A 36 -10.64 3.61 7.20
C TYR A 36 -9.44 2.67 7.15
N SER A 37 -9.67 1.36 7.30
CA SER A 37 -8.62 0.35 7.25
C SER A 37 -7.96 0.30 5.86
N VAL A 38 -8.76 0.26 4.80
CA VAL A 38 -8.27 0.24 3.42
C VAL A 38 -7.52 1.54 3.10
N ALA A 39 -8.10 2.70 3.43
CA ALA A 39 -7.47 3.99 3.21
C ALA A 39 -6.14 4.12 3.99
N GLY A 40 -6.10 3.62 5.23
CA GLY A 40 -4.90 3.60 6.06
C GLY A 40 -3.78 2.79 5.44
N HIS A 41 -4.07 1.60 4.90
CA HIS A 41 -3.06 0.77 4.22
C HIS A 41 -2.46 1.48 3.00
N PHE A 42 -3.30 2.08 2.16
CA PHE A 42 -2.83 2.81 0.99
C PHE A 42 -2.05 4.07 1.36
N ALA A 43 -2.55 4.85 2.32
CA ALA A 43 -1.89 6.07 2.80
C ALA A 43 -0.51 5.75 3.39
N PHE A 44 -0.41 4.69 4.20
CA PHE A 44 0.87 4.24 4.74
C PHE A 44 1.82 3.79 3.63
N ALA A 45 1.37 2.92 2.73
CA ALA A 45 2.22 2.36 1.68
C ALA A 45 2.76 3.45 0.73
N ILE A 46 1.89 4.40 0.33
CA ILE A 46 2.28 5.54 -0.50
C ILE A 46 3.19 6.50 0.27
N GLY A 47 2.88 6.79 1.54
CA GLY A 47 3.67 7.68 2.39
C GLY A 47 5.10 7.15 2.62
N VAL A 48 5.23 5.86 2.93
CA VAL A 48 6.55 5.21 3.08
C VAL A 48 7.29 5.19 1.75
N ALA A 49 6.62 4.87 0.63
CA ALA A 49 7.25 4.86 -0.69
C ALA A 49 7.69 6.24 -1.19
N ALA A 50 7.07 7.31 -0.68
CA ALA A 50 7.48 8.68 -1.01
C ALA A 50 8.90 9.01 -0.50
N ILE A 51 9.36 8.37 0.58
CA ILE A 51 10.70 8.57 1.15
C ILE A 51 11.81 8.18 0.17
N PRO A 52 11.93 6.90 -0.27
CA PRO A 52 12.96 6.52 -1.23
C PRO A 52 12.78 7.23 -2.57
N TRP A 53 11.54 7.48 -3.00
CA TRP A 53 11.31 8.27 -4.21
C TRP A 53 11.93 9.67 -4.12
N LEU A 54 11.73 10.38 -3.01
CA LEU A 54 12.30 11.70 -2.80
C LEU A 54 13.84 11.64 -2.75
N VAL A 55 14.40 10.69 -2.00
CA VAL A 55 15.86 10.51 -1.88
C VAL A 55 16.51 10.25 -3.24
N TYR A 56 15.99 9.30 -4.01
CA TYR A 56 16.51 8.95 -5.32
C TYR A 56 16.35 10.08 -6.35
N ARG A 57 15.24 10.83 -6.25
CA ARG A 57 15.03 12.01 -7.08
C ARG A 57 16.04 13.12 -6.77
N LEU A 58 16.37 13.35 -5.50
CA LEU A 58 17.40 14.32 -5.08
C LEU A 58 18.81 13.89 -5.48
N ALA A 59 19.07 12.58 -5.54
CA ALA A 59 20.33 12.02 -6.03
C ALA A 59 20.48 12.01 -7.56
N GLY A 60 19.50 12.53 -8.31
CA GLY A 60 19.54 12.58 -9.79
C GLY A 60 19.19 11.26 -10.49
N HIS A 61 18.76 10.25 -9.74
CA HIS A 61 18.43 8.91 -10.25
C HIS A 61 16.97 8.57 -9.90
N PRO A 62 15.97 9.17 -10.56
CA PRO A 62 14.57 8.92 -10.21
C PRO A 62 14.21 7.44 -10.38
N LEU A 63 13.43 6.91 -9.43
CA LEU A 63 12.96 5.52 -9.47
C LEU A 63 12.13 5.24 -10.73
N THR A 64 12.30 4.05 -11.31
CA THR A 64 11.44 3.57 -12.38
C THR A 64 10.04 3.24 -11.84
N THR A 65 9.07 3.05 -12.75
CA THR A 65 7.69 2.71 -12.39
C THR A 65 7.64 1.41 -11.59
N GLU A 66 8.41 0.41 -12.01
CA GLU A 66 8.50 -0.92 -11.41
C GLU A 66 9.13 -0.84 -10.01
N GLN A 67 10.18 -0.04 -9.85
CA GLN A 67 10.81 0.20 -8.55
C GLN A 67 9.85 0.89 -7.57
N MET A 68 9.07 1.86 -8.04
CA MET A 68 8.02 2.50 -7.24
C MET A 68 6.94 1.50 -6.83
N MET A 69 6.45 0.67 -7.77
CA MET A 69 5.46 -0.37 -7.47
C MET A 69 5.98 -1.38 -6.45
N ALA A 70 7.22 -1.83 -6.59
CA ALA A 70 7.86 -2.73 -5.64
C ALA A 70 7.94 -2.08 -4.25
N THR A 71 8.35 -0.81 -4.18
CA THR A 71 8.43 -0.05 -2.92
C THR A 71 7.07 0.07 -2.23
N ILE A 72 6.02 0.44 -2.96
CA ILE A 72 4.65 0.53 -2.43
C ILE A 72 4.17 -0.85 -1.95
N THR A 73 4.41 -1.90 -2.74
CA THR A 73 3.98 -3.26 -2.41
C THR A 73 4.68 -3.77 -1.14
N VAL A 74 5.98 -3.51 -0.99
CA VAL A 74 6.74 -3.89 0.21
C VAL A 74 6.27 -3.10 1.43
N ALA A 75 6.07 -1.79 1.31
CA ALA A 75 5.54 -0.98 2.40
C ALA A 75 4.14 -1.44 2.84
N TRP A 76 3.27 -1.73 1.86
CA TRP A 76 1.96 -2.32 2.11
C TRP A 76 2.07 -3.68 2.83
N LEU A 77 2.97 -4.56 2.36
CA LEU A 77 3.17 -5.89 2.93
C LEU A 77 3.65 -5.83 4.39
N ILE A 78 4.57 -4.91 4.69
CA ILE A 78 5.07 -4.69 6.05
C ILE A 78 3.91 -4.33 6.98
N LEU A 79 3.03 -3.40 6.59
CA LEU A 79 1.87 -3.03 7.40
C LEU A 79 0.85 -4.16 7.51
N ALA A 80 0.59 -4.87 6.40
CA ALA A 80 -0.33 -6.01 6.40
C ALA A 80 0.13 -7.10 7.38
N VAL A 81 1.42 -7.47 7.33
CA VAL A 81 2.02 -8.44 8.26
C VAL A 81 1.99 -7.92 9.69
N ALA A 82 2.32 -6.65 9.92
CA ALA A 82 2.26 -6.05 11.25
C ALA A 82 0.85 -6.14 11.84
N ASN A 83 -0.19 -5.85 11.05
CA ASN A 83 -1.58 -5.95 11.47
C ASN A 83 -2.01 -7.40 11.75
N LEU A 84 -1.54 -8.37 10.96
CA LEU A 84 -1.81 -9.79 11.18
C LEU A 84 -1.14 -10.32 12.47
N LEU A 85 0.06 -9.83 12.81
CA LEU A 85 0.80 -10.28 13.99
C LEU A 85 0.24 -9.76 15.32
N VAL A 86 -0.54 -8.68 15.28
CA VAL A 86 -1.16 -8.08 16.47
C VAL A 86 -2.65 -8.41 16.60
N ILE A 87 -3.17 -9.33 15.77
CA ILE A 87 -4.49 -9.92 15.98
C ILE A 87 -4.47 -10.63 17.34
N PRO A 88 -5.35 -10.29 18.28
CA PRO A 88 -5.42 -10.95 19.59
C PRO A 88 -6.06 -12.34 19.52
#